data_AF-A0A938DMC5-F1
#
_entry.id   AF-A0A938DMC5-F1
#
_cell.length_a   1.000
_cell.length_b   1.000
_cell.length_c   1.000
_cell.angle_alpha   90.00
_cell.angle_beta   90.00
_cell.angle_gamma   90.00
#
_symmetry.space_group_name_H-M   'P 1'
#
loop_
_entity.id
_entity.type
_entity.pdbx_description
1 polymer ?
#
loop_
_entity_poly.entity_id
_entity_poly.type
_entity_poly.pdbx_seq_one_letter_code
_entity_poly.pdbx_strand_id
1 'polypeptide(L)'
;MPWCTRCDRFLSPSTVTPTGECPRCGATVDPGHAHAAPPRADEAPPPIAAAPDDEITASDEETPLPIPWHFKLLVGALALYLGWRAVQGVEWLARLL
;
A
#
# COMPACT_ATOMS: atom_id res chain seq x y z
N MET A 1 0.14 -9.84 -11.66
CA MET A 1 1.29 -8.99 -12.05
C MET A 1 2.54 -9.72 -11.57
N PRO A 2 3.31 -10.38 -12.46
CA PRO A 2 4.24 -11.41 -12.00
C PRO A 2 5.43 -10.85 -11.23
N TRP A 3 5.72 -11.43 -10.06
CA TRP A 3 6.78 -11.01 -9.15
C TRP A 3 7.75 -12.14 -8.85
N CYS A 4 9.04 -11.82 -8.72
CA CYS A 4 10.05 -12.76 -8.25
C CYS A 4 10.61 -12.30 -6.91
N THR A 5 10.27 -13.02 -5.85
CA THR A 5 10.70 -12.75 -4.46
C THR A 5 12.20 -12.85 -4.27
N ARG A 6 12.89 -13.72 -5.04
CA ARG A 6 14.34 -13.90 -4.89
C ARG A 6 15.15 -12.75 -5.47
N CYS A 7 14.68 -12.18 -6.57
CA CYS A 7 15.33 -11.05 -7.24
C CYS A 7 14.77 -9.70 -6.80
N ASP A 8 13.72 -9.70 -5.97
CA ASP A 8 12.96 -8.54 -5.52
C ASP A 8 12.56 -7.62 -6.70
N ARG A 9 11.97 -8.23 -7.74
CA ARG A 9 11.70 -7.53 -9.01
C ARG A 9 10.43 -8.00 -9.70
N PHE A 10 9.76 -7.03 -10.32
CA PHE A 10 8.64 -7.22 -11.24
C PHE A 10 9.10 -7.77 -12.60
N LEU A 11 8.43 -8.80 -13.09
CA LEU A 11 8.61 -9.35 -14.43
C LEU A 11 7.42 -8.99 -15.31
N SER A 12 7.67 -8.61 -16.57
CA SER A 12 6.61 -8.56 -17.56
C SER A 12 6.25 -9.99 -17.99
N PRO A 13 4.99 -10.28 -18.36
CA PRO A 13 4.58 -11.62 -18.78
C PRO A 13 5.46 -12.21 -19.90
N SER A 14 5.95 -11.36 -20.81
CA SER A 14 6.86 -11.74 -21.90
C SER A 14 8.29 -12.11 -21.48
N THR A 15 8.68 -11.82 -20.23
CA THR A 15 10.03 -12.11 -19.70
C THR A 15 10.09 -13.35 -18.82
N VAL A 16 8.94 -13.92 -18.45
CA VAL A 16 8.85 -15.19 -17.71
C VAL A 16 9.06 -16.34 -18.70
N THR A 17 9.77 -17.39 -18.28
CA THR A 17 9.94 -18.58 -19.14
C THR A 17 8.60 -19.29 -19.35
N PRO A 18 8.46 -20.15 -20.38
CA PRO A 18 7.24 -20.92 -20.60
C PRO A 18 6.83 -21.83 -19.42
N THR A 19 7.79 -22.19 -18.58
CA THR A 19 7.62 -22.99 -17.35
C THR A 19 7.17 -22.16 -16.14
N GLY A 20 7.08 -20.83 -16.26
CA GLY A 20 6.72 -19.95 -15.14
C GLY A 20 7.89 -19.61 -14.21
N GLU A 21 9.12 -19.63 -14.71
CA GLU A 21 10.34 -19.41 -13.92
C GLU A 21 10.99 -18.05 -14.26
N CYS A 22 11.72 -17.51 -13.28
CA CYS A 22 12.50 -16.29 -13.45
C CYS A 22 13.78 -16.60 -14.26
N PRO A 23 14.03 -15.95 -15.41
CA PRO A 23 15.20 -16.23 -16.25
C PRO A 23 16.54 -15.86 -15.60
N ARG A 24 16.51 -15.13 -14.47
CA ARG A 24 17.72 -14.67 -13.77
C ARG A 24 18.18 -15.61 -12.68
N CYS A 25 17.24 -16.22 -11.94
CA CYS A 25 17.56 -17.02 -10.75
C CYS A 25 16.94 -18.41 -10.74
N GLY A 26 16.10 -18.75 -11.74
CA GLY A 26 15.45 -20.05 -11.86
C GLY A 26 14.32 -20.33 -10.87
N ALA A 27 14.01 -19.39 -9.96
CA ALA A 27 12.88 -19.56 -9.06
C ALA A 27 11.54 -19.43 -9.79
N THR A 28 10.53 -20.19 -9.37
CA THR A 28 9.14 -20.02 -9.80
C THR A 28 8.67 -18.61 -9.46
N VAL A 29 8.07 -17.92 -10.44
CA VAL A 29 7.52 -16.57 -10.22
C VAL A 29 6.11 -16.67 -9.64
N ASP A 30 5.76 -15.77 -8.74
CA ASP A 30 4.36 -15.59 -8.36
C ASP A 30 3.64 -14.92 -9.55
N PRO A 31 2.66 -15.57 -10.20
CA PRO A 31 1.92 -14.96 -11.31
C PRO A 31 1.13 -13.70 -10.87
N GLY A 32 0.93 -13.56 -9.55
CA GLY A 32 -0.03 -12.66 -8.95
C GLY A 32 -1.44 -13.20 -9.17
N HIS A 33 -2.30 -13.00 -8.17
CA HIS A 33 -3.72 -13.27 -8.32
C HIS A 33 -4.27 -12.28 -9.36
N ALA A 34 -4.46 -12.73 -10.60
CA ALA A 34 -5.47 -12.10 -11.43
C ALA A 34 -6.76 -12.18 -10.61
N HIS A 35 -7.48 -11.07 -10.43
CA HIS A 35 -8.80 -11.10 -9.82
C HIS A 35 -9.57 -12.20 -10.53
N ALA A 36 -9.79 -13.32 -9.85
CA ALA A 36 -10.53 -14.41 -10.43
C ALA A 36 -11.88 -13.82 -10.83
N ALA A 37 -12.31 -14.08 -12.06
CA ALA A 37 -13.70 -13.88 -12.39
C ALA A 37 -14.51 -14.56 -11.27
N PRO A 38 -15.51 -13.87 -10.67
CA PRO A 38 -16.27 -14.45 -9.58
C PRO A 38 -16.73 -15.86 -10.00
N PRO A 39 -16.66 -16.85 -9.10
CA PRO A 39 -17.10 -18.21 -9.41
C PRO A 39 -18.50 -18.13 -10.02
N ARG A 40 -18.72 -18.84 -11.13
CA ARG A 40 -20.05 -18.93 -11.72
C ARG A 40 -20.99 -19.50 -10.66
N ALA A 41 -22.20 -18.96 -10.57
CA ALA A 41 -23.19 -19.27 -9.53
C ALA A 41 -23.54 -20.77 -9.38
N ASP A 42 -23.11 -21.60 -10.34
CA ASP A 42 -23.35 -23.04 -10.37
C ASP A 42 -22.25 -23.86 -9.67
N GLU A 43 -21.11 -23.25 -9.30
CA GLU A 43 -20.03 -23.91 -8.56
C GLU A 43 -20.18 -23.60 -7.07
N ALA A 44 -20.86 -24.49 -6.34
CA ALA A 44 -21.03 -24.37 -4.90
C ALA A 44 -19.65 -24.36 -4.21
N PRO A 45 -19.29 -23.29 -3.48
CA PRO A 45 -18.02 -23.24 -2.77
C PRO A 45 -17.96 -24.34 -1.69
N PRO A 46 -16.79 -24.97 -1.45
CA PRO A 46 -16.65 -25.89 -0.32
C PRO A 46 -16.96 -25.16 0.99
N PRO A 47 -17.49 -25.86 2.02
CA PRO A 47 -17.71 -25.27 3.33
C PRO A 47 -16.36 -24.96 3.95
N ILE A 48 -15.86 -23.76 3.69
CA ILE A 48 -14.72 -23.19 4.40
C ILE A 48 -15.23 -22.95 5.82
N ALA A 49 -14.89 -23.87 6.71
CA ALA A 49 -15.14 -23.75 8.13
C ALA A 49 -14.72 -22.35 8.60
N ALA A 50 -15.60 -21.73 9.38
CA ALA A 50 -15.44 -20.43 9.98
C ALA A 50 -14.00 -20.24 10.50
N ALA A 51 -13.28 -19.30 9.89
CA ALA A 51 -12.08 -18.76 10.50
C ALA A 51 -12.53 -17.94 11.71
N PRO A 52 -11.89 -18.12 12.89
CA PRO A 52 -12.19 -17.31 14.05
C PRO A 52 -11.83 -15.84 13.78
N ASP A 53 -12.85 -15.01 13.86
CA ASP A 53 -12.82 -13.61 14.28
C ASP A 53 -12.20 -13.53 15.66
N ASP A 54 -11.02 -12.88 15.76
CA ASP A 54 -10.34 -12.30 16.93
C ASP A 54 -8.86 -12.20 16.50
N GLU A 55 -8.17 -11.07 16.43
CA GLU A 55 -8.08 -9.96 17.35
C GLU A 55 -7.23 -8.90 16.62
N ILE A 56 -7.73 -7.67 16.47
CA ILE A 56 -6.84 -6.56 16.10
C ILE A 56 -6.06 -6.22 17.38
N THR A 57 -4.99 -6.97 17.64
CA THR A 57 -4.01 -6.65 18.67
C THR A 57 -3.25 -5.42 18.23
N ALA A 58 -3.72 -4.25 18.69
CA ALA A 58 -2.95 -3.03 18.68
C ALA A 58 -1.75 -3.21 19.62
N SER A 59 -0.62 -3.74 19.12
CA SER A 59 0.74 -3.58 19.65
C SER A 59 1.75 -4.28 18.72
N ASP A 60 1.70 -4.04 17.42
CA ASP A 60 2.82 -4.40 16.56
C ASP A 60 3.90 -3.32 16.66
N GLU A 61 5.03 -3.74 17.22
CA GLU A 61 6.33 -3.08 17.18
C GLU A 61 6.83 -3.12 15.73
N GLU A 62 6.07 -2.48 14.85
CA GLU A 62 6.35 -2.36 13.43
C GLU A 62 7.46 -1.32 13.29
N THR A 63 8.66 -1.75 12.89
CA THR A 63 9.78 -0.83 12.56
C THR A 63 9.22 0.34 11.78
N PRO A 64 9.15 1.57 12.35
CA PRO A 64 8.44 2.67 11.70
C PRO A 64 9.14 2.93 10.38
N LEU A 65 8.52 2.50 9.28
CA LEU A 65 9.09 2.70 7.95
C LEU A 65 9.43 4.17 7.84
N PRO A 66 10.71 4.52 7.58
CA PRO A 66 11.20 5.88 7.79
C PRO A 66 10.37 6.83 6.95
N ILE A 67 9.56 7.64 7.66
CA ILE A 67 8.63 8.58 7.04
C ILE A 67 9.40 9.41 6.00
N PRO A 68 8.98 9.37 4.73
CA PRO A 68 9.69 10.04 3.64
C PRO A 68 9.97 11.50 4.01
N TRP A 69 11.21 11.96 3.81
CA TRP A 69 11.65 13.29 4.24
C TRP A 69 10.75 14.42 3.72
N HIS A 70 10.27 14.30 2.48
CA HIS A 70 9.32 15.23 1.88
C HIS A 70 7.99 15.34 2.62
N PHE A 71 7.51 14.26 3.25
CA PHE A 71 6.26 14.30 4.03
C PHE A 71 6.39 15.24 5.23
N LYS A 72 7.50 15.16 5.96
CA LYS A 72 7.78 16.07 7.10
C LYS A 72 7.90 17.52 6.65
N LEU A 73 8.52 17.77 5.49
CA LEU A 73 8.57 19.12 4.90
C LEU A 73 7.20 19.67 4.55
N LEU A 74 6.34 18.87 3.91
CA LEU A 74 4.98 19.29 3.56
C LEU A 74 4.17 19.67 4.80
N VAL A 75 4.27 18.87 5.86
CA VAL A 75 3.62 19.17 7.15
C VAL A 75 4.16 20.48 7.74
N GLY A 76 5.48 20.68 7.74
CA GLY A 76 6.09 21.92 8.23
C GLY A 76 5.66 23.16 7.43
N ALA A 77 5.66 23.07 6.09
CA ALA A 77 5.23 24.15 5.22
C ALA A 77 3.74 24.49 5.41
N LEU A 78 2.89 23.46 5.57
CA LEU A 78 1.47 23.65 5.82
C LEU A 78 1.23 24.35 7.16
N ALA A 79 1.92 23.93 8.23
CA ALA A 79 1.80 24.56 9.54
C ALA A 79 2.23 26.04 9.51
N LEU A 80 3.35 26.34 8.84
CA LEU A 80 3.82 27.72 8.66
C LEU A 80 2.81 28.57 7.90
N TYR A 81 2.25 28.05 6.80
CA TYR A 81 1.24 28.77 6.01
C TYR A 81 -0.02 29.05 6.81
N LEU A 82 -0.55 28.04 7.51
CA LEU A 82 -1.76 28.19 8.32
C LEU A 82 -1.54 29.16 9.49
N GLY A 83 -0.37 29.11 10.13
CA GLY A 83 0.02 30.05 11.18
C GLY A 83 0.08 31.49 10.66
N TRP A 84 0.77 31.72 9.54
CA TRP A 84 0.83 33.03 8.90
C TRP A 84 -0.55 33.54 8.51
N ARG A 85 -1.38 32.69 7.91
CA ARG A 85 -2.73 33.04 7.49
C ARG A 85 -3.63 33.36 8.69
N ALA A 86 -3.48 32.66 9.81
CA ALA A 86 -4.20 32.95 11.03
C ALA A 86 -3.83 34.33 11.59
N VAL A 87 -2.54 34.67 11.65
CA VAL A 87 -2.07 36.01 12.05
C VAL A 87 -2.67 37.08 11.13
N GLN A 88 -2.58 36.88 9.82
CA GLN A 88 -3.14 37.79 8.83
C GLN A 88 -4.66 37.99 9.00
N GLY A 89 -5.40 36.92 9.29
CA GLY A 89 -6.84 36.98 9.56
C GLY A 89 -7.17 37.71 10.86
N VAL A 90 -6.39 37.49 11.92
CA VAL A 90 -6.53 38.20 13.20
C VAL A 90 -6.24 39.70 13.04
N GLU A 91 -5.21 40.06 12.26
CA GLU A 91 -4.90 41.46 11.95
C GLU A 91 -6.03 42.14 11.18
N TRP A 92 -6.62 41.45 10.19
CA TRP A 92 -7.80 41.96 9.48
C TRP A 92 -8.98 42.19 10.43
N LEU A 93 -9.26 41.22 11.31
CA LEU A 93 -10.36 41.32 12.27
C LEU A 93 -10.14 42.46 13.27
N ALA A 94 -8.92 42.61 13.79
CA ALA A 94 -8.56 43.67 14.72
C ALA A 94 -8.59 45.08 14.10
N ARG A 95 -8.41 45.21 12.78
CA ARG A 95 -8.54 46.49 12.06
C ARG A 95 -9.97 46.84 11.67
N LEU A 96 -10.86 45.84 11.58
CA LEU A 96 -12.26 46.02 11.19
C LEU A 96 -13.18 46.33 12.39
N LEU A 97 -12.80 45.88 13.59
CA LEU A 97 -13.47 46.15 14.86
C LEU A 97 -13.11 47.55 15.39
#